data_AF-A0A7Y2UFH8-F1
#
_entry.id   AF-A0A7Y2UFH8-F1
#
_cell.length_a   1.000
_cell.length_b   1.000
_cell.length_c   1.000
_cell.angle_alpha   90.00
_cell.angle_beta   90.00
_cell.angle_gamma   90.00
#
_symmetry.space_group_name_H-M   'P 1'
#
loop_
_entity.id
_entity.type
_entity.pdbx_description
1 polymer ?
#
loop_
_entity_poly.entity_id
_entity_poly.type
_entity_poly.pdbx_seq_one_letter_code
_entity_poly.pdbx_strand_id
1 'polypeptide(L)'
;MSLCLFYAMPATAAVCGDSIPDIGEQCDDGNSAAGDGCSSSCQVEPGFSCTPAVDGTPPIPSVCNPASGQIQFDPASVFVDEDAGTATVTVTRTGGSFGEVSATYVTTDGTAEAGSDYTRILSTIVTFADGDTTSKSINVTIIDDNDPEVSEAFTVDLASPTGGASLGNASATVNINANDLNGPPSPPVILTPPDGSTVNIEGQASDPFV
;
A
#
# COMPACT_ATOMS: atom_id res chain seq x y z
N MET A 1 -36.66 40.43 -15.49
CA MET A 1 -35.68 39.33 -15.62
C MET A 1 -34.68 39.71 -16.68
N SER A 2 -33.46 40.12 -16.28
CA SER A 2 -32.36 40.32 -17.21
C SER A 2 -31.72 38.95 -17.46
N LEU A 3 -31.87 38.44 -18.67
CA LEU A 3 -31.32 37.15 -19.07
C LEU A 3 -29.81 37.36 -19.31
N CYS A 4 -28.97 36.84 -18.42
CA CYS A 4 -27.53 36.80 -18.62
C CYS A 4 -27.26 35.78 -19.74
N LEU A 5 -27.03 36.25 -20.97
CA LEU A 5 -26.49 35.40 -22.02
C LEU A 5 -25.06 35.01 -21.62
N PHE A 6 -24.89 33.78 -21.15
CA PHE A 6 -23.59 33.13 -21.15
C PHE A 6 -23.23 32.83 -22.60
N TYR A 7 -22.50 33.73 -23.24
CA TYR A 7 -21.77 33.40 -24.46
C TYR A 7 -20.68 32.40 -24.07
N ALA A 8 -20.92 31.12 -24.35
CA ALA A 8 -19.84 30.14 -24.39
C ALA A 8 -18.92 30.55 -25.55
N MET A 9 -17.79 31.20 -25.22
CA MET A 9 -16.71 31.39 -26.18
C MET A 9 -16.32 30.00 -26.70
N PRO A 10 -16.11 29.80 -28.01
CA PRO A 10 -15.62 28.53 -28.51
C PRO A 10 -14.29 28.25 -27.82
N ALA A 11 -14.18 27.13 -27.11
CA ALA A 11 -12.90 26.66 -26.62
C ALA A 11 -11.97 26.59 -27.85
N THR A 12 -10.88 27.35 -27.82
CA THR A 12 -9.79 27.18 -28.78
C THR A 12 -9.39 25.71 -28.74
N ALA A 13 -9.16 25.11 -29.91
CA ALA A 13 -8.68 23.73 -29.96
C ALA A 13 -7.34 23.69 -29.20
N ALA A 14 -7.18 22.73 -28.29
CA ALA A 14 -5.94 22.55 -27.54
C ALA A 14 -4.76 22.49 -28.52
N VAL A 15 -3.77 23.37 -28.34
CA VAL A 15 -2.60 23.44 -29.22
C VAL A 15 -1.36 23.02 -28.46
N CYS A 16 -0.96 21.78 -28.70
CA CYS A 16 0.23 21.26 -28.06
C CYS A 16 1.51 21.99 -28.51
N GLY A 17 2.26 22.50 -27.54
CA GLY A 17 3.55 23.14 -27.68
C GLY A 17 3.49 24.65 -27.86
N ASP A 18 2.41 25.31 -27.45
CA ASP A 18 2.26 26.77 -27.53
C ASP A 18 2.60 27.51 -26.22
N SER A 19 3.14 26.78 -25.23
CA SER A 19 3.49 27.22 -23.89
C SER A 19 2.29 27.55 -22.99
N ILE A 20 1.08 27.15 -23.39
CA ILE A 20 -0.16 27.39 -22.67
C ILE A 20 -0.85 26.04 -22.44
N PRO A 21 -0.84 25.51 -21.20
CA PRO A 21 -1.58 24.29 -20.91
C PRO A 21 -3.08 24.48 -21.11
N ASP A 22 -3.63 23.87 -22.15
CA ASP A 22 -5.04 23.97 -22.52
C ASP A 22 -5.89 22.89 -21.83
N ILE A 23 -7.21 23.11 -21.76
CA ILE A 23 -8.14 22.10 -21.24
C ILE A 23 -8.13 20.85 -22.14
N GLY A 24 -7.72 19.71 -21.58
CA GLY A 24 -7.56 18.46 -22.31
C GLY A 24 -6.11 18.03 -22.53
N GLU A 25 -5.15 18.91 -22.22
CA GLU A 25 -3.72 18.59 -22.17
C GLU A 25 -3.32 18.14 -20.77
N GLN A 26 -2.37 17.22 -20.68
CA GLN A 26 -1.76 16.83 -19.40
C GLN A 26 -0.51 17.68 -19.09
N CYS A 27 0.07 18.30 -20.10
CA CYS A 27 1.22 19.20 -20.05
C CYS A 27 1.28 20.01 -21.35
N ASP A 28 2.01 21.12 -21.34
CA ASP A 28 2.49 21.87 -22.52
C ASP A 28 3.83 22.52 -22.15
N ASP A 29 4.94 22.03 -22.73
CA ASP A 29 6.31 22.50 -22.47
C ASP A 29 6.84 23.46 -23.55
N GLY A 30 5.94 24.04 -24.36
CA GLY A 30 6.27 25.03 -25.37
C GLY A 30 6.89 24.49 -26.64
N ASN A 31 6.87 23.17 -26.86
CA ASN A 31 7.22 22.58 -28.14
C ASN A 31 6.49 21.24 -28.42
N SER A 32 6.81 20.57 -29.54
CA SER A 32 6.18 19.30 -29.95
C SER A 32 7.19 18.16 -30.14
N ALA A 33 8.41 18.33 -29.63
CA ALA A 33 9.35 17.25 -29.47
C ALA A 33 8.78 16.22 -28.47
N ALA A 34 9.34 15.02 -28.53
CA ALA A 34 9.06 13.98 -27.56
C ALA A 34 10.39 13.58 -26.92
N GLY A 35 10.34 13.15 -25.67
CA GLY A 35 11.48 12.79 -24.84
C GLY A 35 11.97 13.89 -23.91
N ASP A 36 11.34 15.06 -23.89
CA ASP A 36 11.63 16.21 -23.02
C ASP A 36 10.61 16.40 -21.89
N GLY A 37 9.66 15.47 -21.75
CA GLY A 37 8.74 15.37 -20.61
C GLY A 37 7.29 15.66 -20.96
N CYS A 38 7.02 16.31 -22.09
CA CYS A 38 5.70 16.41 -22.68
C CYS A 38 5.70 15.84 -24.11
N SER A 39 4.78 14.92 -24.41
CA SER A 39 4.74 14.30 -25.73
C SER A 39 4.23 15.26 -26.80
N SER A 40 4.42 14.92 -28.08
CA SER A 40 3.82 15.64 -29.22
C SER A 40 2.28 15.65 -29.27
N SER A 41 1.64 14.96 -28.33
CA SER A 41 0.19 14.92 -28.13
C SER A 41 -0.22 15.46 -26.75
N CYS A 42 0.68 16.23 -26.11
CA CYS A 42 0.50 16.88 -24.82
C CYS A 42 0.07 15.94 -23.69
N GLN A 43 0.71 14.78 -23.67
CA GLN A 43 0.61 13.79 -22.59
C GLN A 43 1.93 13.78 -21.82
N VAL A 44 1.88 13.69 -20.49
CA VAL A 44 3.09 13.57 -19.66
C VAL A 44 3.81 12.28 -20.04
N GLU A 45 5.11 12.38 -20.28
CA GLU A 45 5.89 11.22 -20.69
C GLU A 45 6.22 10.30 -19.51
N PRO A 46 6.33 8.97 -19.74
CA PRO A 46 6.70 8.04 -18.68
C PRO A 46 8.02 8.43 -18.01
N GLY A 47 8.00 8.53 -16.67
CA GLY A 47 9.17 8.92 -15.89
C GLY A 47 9.35 10.44 -15.76
N PHE A 48 8.38 11.26 -16.18
CA PHE A 48 8.35 12.71 -15.95
C PHE A 48 7.19 13.12 -15.05
N SER A 49 7.32 14.30 -14.43
CA SER A 49 6.29 14.98 -13.66
C SER A 49 6.28 16.45 -14.05
N CYS A 50 5.11 16.97 -14.41
CA CYS A 50 4.95 18.33 -14.92
C CYS A 50 4.21 19.24 -13.94
N THR A 51 4.63 20.50 -13.83
CA THR A 51 3.96 21.53 -13.02
C THR A 51 3.80 22.85 -13.80
N PRO A 52 2.64 23.53 -13.72
CA PRO A 52 1.39 23.09 -13.12
C PRO A 52 0.65 22.10 -14.03
N ALA A 53 -0.02 21.14 -13.42
CA ALA A 53 -1.07 20.39 -14.10
C ALA A 53 -2.33 21.27 -14.11
N VAL A 54 -2.87 21.52 -15.30
CA VAL A 54 -4.10 22.26 -15.62
C VAL A 54 -5.12 22.45 -14.47
N ASP A 55 -4.96 23.50 -13.66
CA ASP A 55 -5.97 23.94 -12.66
C ASP A 55 -6.43 25.40 -12.89
N GLY A 56 -6.52 25.80 -14.16
CA GLY A 56 -7.27 27.00 -14.56
C GLY A 56 -6.78 28.35 -13.99
N THR A 57 -5.55 28.44 -13.49
CA THR A 57 -4.91 29.70 -13.09
C THR A 57 -3.92 30.17 -14.19
N PRO A 58 -3.58 31.47 -14.27
CA PRO A 58 -2.96 32.10 -15.45
C PRO A 58 -1.75 31.35 -16.02
N PRO A 59 -1.55 31.32 -17.36
CA PRO A 59 -0.79 30.28 -18.03
C PRO A 59 0.69 30.42 -17.71
N ILE A 60 1.18 29.52 -16.86
CA ILE A 60 2.60 29.25 -16.74
C ILE A 60 2.88 27.98 -17.57
N PRO A 61 3.91 27.98 -18.42
CA PRO A 61 4.28 26.80 -19.19
C PRO A 61 4.51 25.60 -18.27
N SER A 62 4.13 24.40 -18.70
CA SER A 62 4.42 23.19 -17.94
C SER A 62 5.92 22.99 -17.91
N VAL A 63 6.50 22.97 -16.71
CA VAL A 63 7.87 22.53 -16.52
C VAL A 63 7.81 21.04 -16.18
N CYS A 64 8.23 20.21 -17.13
CA CYS A 64 8.34 18.77 -16.95
C CYS A 64 9.75 18.40 -16.52
N ASN A 65 9.87 17.75 -15.37
CA ASN A 65 11.15 17.27 -14.85
C ASN A 65 11.12 15.74 -14.72
N PRO A 66 12.28 15.06 -14.78
CA PRO A 66 12.35 13.64 -14.46
C PRO A 66 11.76 13.36 -13.07
N ALA A 67 10.88 12.37 -13.00
CA ALA A 67 10.16 12.01 -11.79
C ALA A 67 11.04 11.17 -10.86
N SER A 68 11.00 11.51 -9.57
CA SER A 68 11.65 10.71 -8.52
C SER A 68 10.94 9.39 -8.23
N GLY A 69 9.71 9.22 -8.72
CA GLY A 69 8.94 7.98 -8.60
C GLY A 69 8.20 7.82 -7.27
N GLN A 70 7.44 6.73 -7.17
CA GLN A 70 6.68 6.32 -5.99
C GLN A 70 7.34 5.12 -5.33
N ILE A 71 7.51 5.16 -4.02
CA ILE A 71 7.92 4.00 -3.21
C ILE A 71 6.65 3.33 -2.66
N GLN A 72 6.51 2.03 -2.87
CA GLN A 72 5.32 1.29 -2.45
C GLN A 72 5.58 -0.19 -2.18
N PHE A 73 4.72 -0.80 -1.39
CA PHE A 73 4.64 -2.26 -1.31
C PHE A 73 3.95 -2.85 -2.53
N ASP A 74 4.55 -3.89 -3.10
CA ASP A 74 3.95 -4.69 -4.17
C ASP A 74 4.50 -6.13 -4.11
N PRO A 75 3.69 -7.14 -3.75
CA PRO A 75 2.28 -7.02 -3.38
C PRO A 75 2.06 -6.33 -2.02
N ALA A 76 0.83 -5.85 -1.80
CA ALA A 76 0.35 -5.24 -0.56
C ALA A 76 0.01 -6.25 0.56
N SER A 77 0.06 -7.54 0.27
CA SER A 77 -0.29 -8.60 1.20
C SER A 77 0.57 -9.81 0.90
N VAL A 78 1.14 -10.41 1.95
CA VAL A 78 1.93 -11.63 1.87
C VAL A 78 1.41 -12.65 2.88
N PHE A 79 1.59 -13.93 2.56
CA PHE A 79 1.25 -15.05 3.43
C PHE A 79 2.52 -15.83 3.70
N VAL A 80 2.70 -16.21 4.95
CA VAL A 80 3.87 -16.95 5.44
C VAL A 80 3.37 -17.98 6.43
N ASP A 81 3.98 -19.16 6.45
CA ASP A 81 3.71 -20.15 7.49
C ASP A 81 4.55 -19.80 8.73
N GLU A 82 4.05 -20.10 9.91
CA GLU A 82 4.72 -19.76 11.18
C GLU A 82 6.15 -20.34 11.29
N ASP A 83 6.40 -21.52 10.70
CA ASP A 83 7.73 -22.17 10.67
C ASP A 83 8.65 -21.65 9.56
N ALA A 84 8.21 -20.69 8.74
CA ALA A 84 9.03 -20.16 7.66
C ALA A 84 10.27 -19.39 8.17
N GLY A 85 10.25 -18.99 9.45
CA GLY A 85 11.30 -18.24 10.15
C GLY A 85 11.48 -16.78 9.67
N THR A 86 11.02 -16.43 8.47
CA THR A 86 11.07 -15.06 7.95
C THR A 86 9.95 -14.77 6.96
N ALA A 87 9.22 -13.68 7.18
CA ALA A 87 8.35 -13.06 6.19
C ALA A 87 9.14 -12.06 5.34
N THR A 88 9.04 -12.17 4.02
CA THR A 88 9.67 -11.24 3.08
C THR A 88 8.62 -10.32 2.47
N VAL A 89 8.72 -9.02 2.76
CA VAL A 89 7.88 -7.98 2.16
C VAL A 89 8.67 -7.23 1.10
N THR A 90 8.08 -7.01 -0.08
CA THR A 90 8.76 -6.39 -1.22
C THR A 90 8.36 -4.93 -1.38
N VAL A 91 9.35 -4.05 -1.46
CA VAL A 91 9.19 -2.63 -1.76
C VAL A 91 9.68 -2.37 -3.19
N THR A 92 8.88 -1.63 -3.96
CA THR A 92 9.17 -1.25 -5.34
C THR A 92 9.25 0.27 -5.49
N ARG A 93 9.98 0.71 -6.52
CA ARG A 93 10.03 2.11 -6.98
C ARG A 93 9.46 2.18 -8.39
N THR A 94 8.40 2.93 -8.61
CA THR A 94 7.69 3.00 -9.90
C THR A 94 7.44 4.45 -10.34
N GLY A 95 7.07 4.68 -11.61
CA GLY A 95 6.73 6.02 -12.10
C GLY A 95 7.88 7.02 -12.21
N GLY A 96 9.11 6.62 -11.87
CA GLY A 96 10.31 7.44 -11.97
C GLY A 96 11.49 6.83 -11.21
N SER A 97 12.71 7.16 -11.63
CA SER A 97 13.96 6.72 -11.00
C SER A 97 14.97 7.85 -10.80
N PHE A 98 14.53 9.10 -10.96
CA PHE A 98 15.39 10.27 -10.84
C PHE A 98 15.78 10.57 -9.39
N GLY A 99 17.08 10.68 -9.13
CA GLY A 99 17.64 10.96 -7.82
C GLY A 99 17.59 9.74 -6.89
N GLU A 100 18.40 9.81 -5.83
CA GLU A 100 18.28 8.90 -4.69
C GLU A 100 17.03 9.24 -3.87
N VAL A 101 16.27 8.20 -3.51
CA VAL A 101 15.05 8.33 -2.69
C VAL A 101 15.07 7.30 -1.58
N SER A 102 14.38 7.60 -0.49
CA SER A 102 14.23 6.67 0.62
C SER A 102 12.90 6.86 1.33
N ALA A 103 12.51 5.87 2.12
CA ALA A 103 11.43 5.96 3.08
C ALA A 103 11.80 5.18 4.35
N THR A 104 11.26 5.57 5.49
CA THR A 104 11.32 4.75 6.70
C THR A 104 10.23 3.70 6.69
N TYR A 105 10.44 2.58 7.38
CA TYR A 105 9.41 1.59 7.64
C TYR A 105 9.44 1.07 9.07
N VAL A 106 8.26 0.66 9.55
CA VAL A 106 8.00 0.09 10.88
C VAL A 106 7.05 -1.08 10.76
N THR A 107 7.04 -1.97 11.75
CA THR A 107 5.98 -2.97 11.92
C THR A 107 4.99 -2.53 13.00
N THR A 108 3.70 -2.76 12.77
CA THR A 108 2.62 -2.46 13.73
C THR A 108 1.86 -3.74 14.04
N ASP A 109 1.58 -3.97 15.32
CA ASP A 109 0.81 -5.13 15.79
C ASP A 109 -0.61 -5.11 15.19
N GLY A 110 -1.13 -6.32 14.92
CA GLY A 110 -2.50 -6.53 14.46
C GLY A 110 -3.19 -7.53 15.36
N THR A 111 -3.59 -8.68 14.81
CA THR A 111 -3.90 -9.84 15.66
C THR A 111 -2.62 -10.57 16.07
N ALA A 112 -1.57 -10.50 15.26
CA ALA A 112 -0.23 -10.92 15.65
C ALA A 112 0.44 -9.78 16.44
N GLU A 113 0.98 -10.10 17.61
CA GLU A 113 1.70 -9.24 18.55
C GLU A 113 3.21 -9.49 18.52
N ALA A 114 4.00 -8.41 18.45
CA ALA A 114 5.44 -8.57 18.46
C ALA A 114 5.98 -9.12 19.78
N GLY A 115 6.88 -10.09 19.67
CA GLY A 115 7.48 -10.80 20.79
C GLY A 115 6.84 -12.17 21.04
N SER A 116 5.59 -12.35 20.62
CA SER A 116 4.94 -13.67 20.51
C SER A 116 5.14 -14.22 19.11
N ASP A 117 4.69 -13.51 18.07
CA ASP A 117 4.56 -14.11 16.72
C ASP A 117 5.61 -13.58 15.73
N TYR A 118 6.14 -12.38 15.99
CA TYR A 118 7.17 -11.78 15.14
C TYR A 118 8.10 -10.82 15.89
N THR A 119 9.25 -10.49 15.30
CA THR A 119 10.17 -9.49 15.85
C THR A 119 9.87 -8.09 15.33
N ARG A 120 9.54 -7.16 16.24
CA ARG A 120 9.22 -5.76 15.90
C ARG A 120 10.38 -5.00 15.26
N ILE A 121 10.07 -4.27 14.19
CA ILE A 121 10.92 -3.27 13.55
C ILE A 121 10.41 -1.87 13.97
N LEU A 122 11.22 -1.13 14.73
CA LEU A 122 10.82 0.15 15.30
C LEU A 122 10.97 1.35 14.35
N SER A 123 12.02 1.35 13.51
CA SER A 123 12.23 2.31 12.42
C SER A 123 13.52 1.96 11.67
N THR A 124 13.38 1.56 10.41
CA THR A 124 14.51 1.30 9.51
C THR A 124 14.28 2.04 8.19
N ILE A 125 15.33 2.23 7.38
CA ILE A 125 15.25 2.94 6.09
C ILE A 125 15.37 1.93 4.93
N VAL A 126 14.53 2.10 3.91
CA VAL A 126 14.73 1.52 2.59
C VAL A 126 15.16 2.61 1.62
N THR A 127 16.24 2.37 0.87
CA THR A 127 16.83 3.35 -0.06
C THR A 127 16.90 2.77 -1.47
N PHE A 128 16.58 3.60 -2.45
CA PHE A 128 16.82 3.37 -3.87
C PHE A 128 17.80 4.44 -4.35
N ALA A 129 18.95 4.01 -4.86
CA ALA A 129 19.92 4.92 -5.46
C ALA A 129 19.32 5.60 -6.72
N ASP A 130 19.99 6.65 -7.20
CA ASP A 130 19.66 7.26 -8.49
C ASP A 130 19.67 6.20 -9.61
N GLY A 131 18.58 6.15 -10.38
CA GLY A 131 18.37 5.17 -11.44
C GLY A 131 17.98 3.76 -10.99
N ASP A 132 17.96 3.45 -9.68
CA ASP A 132 17.66 2.10 -9.19
C ASP A 132 16.16 1.80 -9.21
N THR A 133 15.77 0.82 -10.04
CA THR A 133 14.40 0.29 -10.16
C THR A 133 14.27 -1.13 -9.62
N THR A 134 15.32 -1.66 -8.99
CA THR A 134 15.32 -3.03 -8.45
C THR A 134 14.58 -3.06 -7.12
N SER A 135 13.60 -3.97 -6.99
CA SER A 135 12.85 -4.15 -5.75
C SER A 135 13.76 -4.44 -4.55
N LYS A 136 13.36 -3.96 -3.38
CA LYS A 136 14.05 -4.19 -2.09
C LYS A 136 13.22 -5.11 -1.21
N SER A 137 13.90 -5.96 -0.45
CA SER A 137 13.26 -6.88 0.49
C SER A 137 13.38 -6.36 1.91
N ILE A 138 12.26 -6.34 2.63
CA ILE A 138 12.20 -6.18 4.07
C ILE A 138 11.93 -7.56 4.66
N ASN A 139 12.85 -8.03 5.50
CA ASN A 139 12.77 -9.33 6.14
C ASN A 139 12.34 -9.15 7.59
N VAL A 140 11.19 -9.70 7.96
CA VAL A 140 10.69 -9.73 9.34
C VAL A 140 10.83 -11.14 9.87
N THR A 141 11.50 -11.31 11.01
CA THR A 141 11.62 -12.62 11.67
C THR A 141 10.26 -13.04 12.22
N ILE A 142 9.82 -14.23 11.84
CA ILE A 142 8.63 -14.90 12.39
C ILE A 142 9.10 -15.82 13.52
N ILE A 143 8.37 -15.81 14.62
CA ILE A 143 8.64 -16.63 15.79
C ILE A 143 7.75 -17.86 15.65
N ASP A 144 8.37 -19.04 15.68
CA ASP A 144 7.70 -20.33 15.58
C ASP A 144 7.62 -20.94 16.97
N ASP A 145 6.44 -21.40 17.37
CA ASP A 145 6.28 -22.20 18.57
C ASP A 145 5.46 -23.49 18.34
N ASN A 146 4.80 -23.99 19.38
CA ASN A 146 4.06 -25.25 19.33
C ASN A 146 2.68 -25.15 20.00
N ASP A 147 2.24 -23.95 20.36
CA ASP A 147 0.96 -23.68 20.97
C ASP A 147 -0.09 -23.46 19.87
N PRO A 148 -1.13 -24.33 19.77
CA PRO A 148 -2.07 -24.25 18.65
C PRO A 148 -2.82 -22.92 18.57
N GLU A 149 -2.48 -22.13 17.55
CA GLU A 149 -3.03 -20.80 17.30
C GLU A 149 -3.83 -20.72 16.00
N VAL A 150 -4.64 -19.67 15.86
CA VAL A 150 -5.33 -19.37 14.58
C VAL A 150 -4.40 -18.53 13.71
N SER A 151 -4.69 -18.42 12.40
CA SER A 151 -3.94 -17.50 11.55
C SER A 151 -4.11 -16.05 12.01
N GLU A 152 -3.01 -15.31 12.01
CA GLU A 152 -2.94 -13.93 12.51
C GLU A 152 -2.25 -13.00 11.52
N ALA A 153 -2.30 -11.69 11.78
CA ALA A 153 -1.69 -10.71 10.89
C ALA A 153 -1.14 -9.49 11.64
N PHE A 154 -0.08 -8.91 11.07
CA PHE A 154 0.49 -7.60 11.45
C PHE A 154 0.73 -6.77 10.17
N THR A 155 1.08 -5.48 10.32
CA THR A 155 1.38 -4.62 9.17
C THR A 155 2.83 -4.14 9.14
N VAL A 156 3.32 -3.85 7.93
CA VAL A 156 4.55 -3.08 7.69
C VAL A 156 4.16 -1.79 7.00
N ASP A 157 4.58 -0.64 7.55
CA ASP A 157 4.12 0.68 7.13
C ASP A 157 5.30 1.55 6.70
N LEU A 158 5.23 2.14 5.50
CA LEU A 158 6.16 3.13 4.96
C LEU A 158 5.77 4.54 5.42
N ALA A 159 6.76 5.35 5.74
CA ALA A 159 6.58 6.74 6.14
C ALA A 159 7.75 7.63 5.70
N SER A 160 7.52 8.94 5.73
CA SER A 160 8.55 9.98 5.57
C SER A 160 9.42 9.79 4.30
N PRO A 161 8.82 9.77 3.10
CA PRO A 161 9.61 9.68 1.87
C PRO A 161 10.53 10.89 1.72
N THR A 162 11.69 10.68 1.10
CA THR A 162 12.69 11.72 0.81
C THR A 162 13.08 11.71 -0.66
N GLY A 163 13.85 12.72 -1.10
CA GLY A 163 14.37 12.78 -2.47
C GLY A 163 13.32 13.10 -3.53
N GLY A 164 12.16 13.63 -3.15
CA GLY A 164 11.06 13.97 -4.06
C GLY A 164 10.13 12.81 -4.40
N ALA A 165 10.39 11.60 -3.88
CA ALA A 165 9.46 10.49 -4.04
C ALA A 165 8.15 10.73 -3.28
N SER A 166 7.07 10.15 -3.80
CA SER A 166 5.81 9.99 -3.06
C SER A 166 5.63 8.54 -2.60
N LEU A 167 4.68 8.30 -1.71
CA LEU A 167 4.30 6.95 -1.30
C LEU A 167 3.07 6.50 -2.11
N GLY A 168 3.14 5.28 -2.65
CA GLY A 168 2.00 4.60 -3.25
C GLY A 168 1.24 3.79 -2.20
N ASN A 169 1.13 2.48 -2.39
CA ASN A 169 0.64 1.60 -1.34
C ASN A 169 1.64 1.54 -0.16
N ALA A 170 1.37 2.35 0.86
CA ALA A 170 2.27 2.59 1.98
C ALA A 170 2.14 1.57 3.12
N SER A 171 1.19 0.63 3.05
CA SER A 171 1.00 -0.41 4.08
C SER A 171 0.94 -1.79 3.41
N ALA A 172 1.61 -2.77 4.00
CA ALA A 172 1.51 -4.17 3.61
C ALA A 172 1.10 -5.03 4.80
N THR A 173 0.16 -5.95 4.58
CA THR A 173 -0.26 -6.93 5.59
C THR A 173 0.57 -8.20 5.45
N VAL A 174 1.13 -8.68 6.56
CA VAL A 174 1.75 -10.01 6.65
C VAL A 174 0.77 -10.90 7.39
N ASN A 175 0.34 -11.99 6.74
CA ASN A 175 -0.56 -12.98 7.30
C ASN A 175 0.27 -14.22 7.67
N ILE A 176 0.27 -14.59 8.95
CA ILE A 176 0.95 -15.75 9.48
C ILE A 176 -0.08 -16.90 9.51
N ASN A 177 0.15 -17.93 8.70
CA ASN A 177 -0.65 -19.14 8.72
C ASN A 177 -0.14 -20.03 9.85
N ALA A 178 -1.03 -20.37 10.78
CA ALA A 178 -0.72 -21.35 11.82
C ALA A 178 -0.35 -22.71 11.20
N ASN A 179 0.75 -23.28 11.69
CA ASN A 179 1.33 -24.52 11.16
C ASN A 179 1.02 -25.75 12.05
N ASP A 180 0.39 -25.52 13.19
CA ASP A 180 0.26 -26.41 14.35
C ASP A 180 -1.19 -26.54 14.86
N LEU A 181 -2.15 -25.99 14.09
CA LEU A 181 -3.61 -26.15 14.22
C LEU A 181 -4.14 -27.60 14.32
N ASN A 182 -3.26 -28.61 14.19
CA ASN A 182 -3.58 -30.03 14.40
C ASN A 182 -3.22 -30.52 15.83
N GLY A 183 -3.00 -29.62 16.78
CA GLY A 183 -2.85 -29.96 18.20
C GLY A 183 -4.02 -30.82 18.72
N PRO A 184 -3.80 -31.64 19.76
CA PRO A 184 -4.87 -32.46 20.33
C PRO A 184 -6.05 -31.57 20.73
N PRO A 185 -7.31 -32.02 20.53
CA PRO A 185 -8.47 -31.21 20.89
C PRO A 185 -8.36 -30.80 22.36
N SER A 186 -8.51 -29.50 22.64
CA SER A 186 -8.50 -28.99 24.00
C SER A 186 -9.41 -29.84 24.87
N PRO A 187 -8.97 -30.30 26.06
CA PRO A 187 -9.81 -31.07 26.95
C PRO A 187 -11.12 -30.31 27.20
N PRO A 188 -12.28 -30.99 27.27
CA PRO A 188 -13.53 -30.32 27.58
C PRO A 188 -13.38 -29.54 28.87
N VAL A 189 -13.67 -28.24 28.83
CA VAL A 189 -13.73 -27.40 30.03
C VAL A 189 -14.90 -27.91 30.87
N ILE A 190 -14.59 -28.76 31.86
CA ILE A 190 -15.57 -29.13 32.87
C ILE A 190 -15.72 -27.91 33.79
N LEU A 191 -16.74 -27.11 33.54
CA LEU A 191 -17.21 -26.13 34.52
C LEU A 191 -17.74 -26.91 35.72
N THR A 192 -16.88 -27.23 36.69
CA THR A 192 -17.37 -27.64 38.02
C THR A 192 -17.88 -26.39 38.71
N PRO A 193 -19.19 -26.28 39.00
CA PRO A 193 -19.69 -25.17 39.80
C PRO A 193 -19.00 -25.21 41.18
N PRO A 194 -18.84 -24.06 41.87
CA PRO A 194 -18.22 -24.01 43.20
C PRO A 194 -18.94 -24.88 44.26
N ASP A 195 -20.16 -25.32 43.96
CA ASP A 195 -20.99 -26.15 44.83
C ASP A 195 -20.76 -27.68 44.68
N GLY A 196 -19.92 -28.11 43.73
CA GLY A 196 -19.62 -29.53 43.52
C GLY A 196 -20.79 -30.39 43.01
N SER A 197 -21.86 -29.79 42.49
CA SER A 197 -22.99 -30.53 41.92
C SER A 197 -22.74 -30.92 40.47
N THR A 198 -22.79 -32.22 40.18
CA THR A 198 -22.87 -32.73 38.80
C THR A 198 -24.32 -32.70 38.34
N VAL A 199 -24.67 -31.80 37.42
CA VAL A 199 -25.96 -31.86 36.71
C VAL A 199 -25.82 -32.85 35.55
N ASN A 200 -26.50 -33.99 35.66
CA ASN A 200 -26.56 -34.99 34.61
C ASN A 200 -27.73 -34.65 33.66
N ILE A 201 -27.45 -34.06 32.49
CA ILE A 201 -28.46 -33.83 31.44
C ILE A 201 -28.22 -34.84 30.31
N GLU A 202 -28.52 -36.11 30.53
CA GLU A 202 -28.90 -37.02 29.45
C GLU A 202 -29.91 -38.05 29.96
N GLY A 203 -31.13 -37.96 29.42
CA GLY A 203 -32.15 -38.99 29.60
C GLY A 203 -33.57 -38.46 29.67
N GLN A 204 -34.15 -38.11 28.51
CA GLN A 204 -35.50 -38.52 28.09
C GLN A 204 -35.77 -38.00 26.66
N ALA A 205 -35.45 -38.84 25.67
CA ALA A 205 -36.18 -38.84 24.42
C ALA A 205 -37.44 -39.69 24.62
N SER A 206 -38.64 -39.08 24.52
CA SER A 206 -39.90 -39.62 23.96
C SER A 206 -41.13 -38.96 24.60
N ASP A 207 -41.85 -38.09 23.88
CA ASP A 207 -43.22 -38.40 23.41
C ASP A 207 -43.72 -37.37 22.37
N PRO A 208 -44.54 -37.79 21.36
CA PRO A 208 -44.93 -37.00 20.19
C PRO A 208 -46.34 -36.41 20.31
N PHE A 209 -46.65 -35.42 19.45
CA PHE A 209 -47.99 -34.85 19.21
C PHE A 209 -48.79 -34.39 20.44
N VAL A 210 -48.65 -33.10 20.81
CA VAL A 210 -49.75 -32.12 20.95
C VAL A 210 -49.19 -30.74 20.60
#